data_AF-A0AAN6L2W2-F1
#
_entry.id   AF-A0AAN6L2W2-F1
#
_cell.length_a   1.000
_cell.length_b   1.000
_cell.length_c   1.000
_cell.angle_alpha   90.00
_cell.angle_beta   90.00
_cell.angle_gamma   90.00
#
_symmetry.space_group_name_H-M   'P 1'
#
loop_
_entity.id
_entity.type
_entity.pdbx_description
1 polymer ?
#
loop_
_entity_poly.entity_id
_entity_poly.type
_entity_poly.pdbx_seq_one_letter_code
_entity_poly.pdbx_strand_id
1 'polypeptide(L)'
;MHAITEMTRQLRKGNGQTGLILANGGVVTYQYAVCLSTKPRRDGQPYPDRNPLPEYVTDVQVPVIEEKADGVATIETCTVECDKKGPLRAYVVGRLKANGHRFIANHDDERTLKELCSTEIEQIGRQGTVRVGSDGRNLFSLDGERARL
;
A
#
# COMPACT_ATOMS: atom_id res chain seq x y z
N MET A 1 6.81 -20.80 7.11
CA MET A 1 7.45 -22.12 7.32
C MET A 1 6.95 -23.21 6.36
N HIS A 2 5.65 -23.39 6.14
CA HIS A 2 5.12 -24.46 5.26
C HIS A 2 5.71 -24.45 3.84
N ALA A 3 5.86 -23.28 3.22
CA ALA A 3 6.45 -23.16 1.89
C ALA A 3 7.90 -23.68 1.81
N ILE A 4 8.70 -23.47 2.86
CA ILE A 4 10.10 -23.96 2.92
C ILE A 4 10.12 -25.49 2.95
N THR A 5 9.28 -26.09 3.80
CA THR A 5 9.16 -27.54 3.91
C THR A 5 8.71 -28.16 2.59
N GLU A 6 7.68 -27.58 1.95
CA GLU A 6 7.16 -28.10 0.70
C GLU A 6 8.15 -27.93 -0.46
N MET A 7 8.77 -26.76 -0.59
CA MET A 7 9.80 -26.52 -1.60
C MET A 7 10.96 -27.52 -1.45
N THR A 8 11.39 -27.77 -0.23
CA THR A 8 12.45 -28.74 0.06
C THR A 8 12.04 -30.15 -0.37
N ARG A 9 10.79 -30.55 -0.14
CA ARG A 9 10.26 -31.85 -0.59
C ARG A 9 10.21 -31.96 -2.11
N GLN A 10 9.72 -30.93 -2.80
CA GLN A 10 9.62 -30.90 -4.26
C GLN A 10 10.99 -31.00 -4.94
N LEU A 11 11.97 -30.22 -4.45
CA LEU A 11 13.35 -30.27 -4.95
C LEU A 11 13.98 -31.66 -4.76
N ARG A 12 13.78 -32.29 -3.59
CA ARG A 12 14.29 -33.64 -3.32
C ARG A 12 13.61 -34.75 -4.14
N LYS A 13 12.35 -34.55 -4.56
CA LYS A 13 11.65 -35.46 -5.47
C LYS A 13 12.10 -35.35 -6.93
N GLY A 14 12.95 -34.38 -7.26
CA GLY A 14 13.39 -34.15 -8.64
C GLY A 14 12.44 -33.28 -9.47
N ASN A 15 11.41 -32.69 -8.85
CA ASN A 15 10.44 -31.84 -9.52
C ASN A 15 10.96 -30.41 -9.82
N GLY A 16 12.28 -30.21 -9.71
CA GLY A 16 12.96 -28.95 -9.95
C GLY A 16 14.41 -28.96 -9.49
N GLN A 17 15.19 -27.99 -9.93
CA GLN A 17 16.60 -27.81 -9.49
C GLN A 17 16.79 -26.60 -8.59
N THR A 18 15.90 -25.61 -8.65
CA THR A 18 15.96 -24.37 -7.89
C THR A 18 14.55 -23.95 -7.49
N GLY A 19 14.40 -23.43 -6.28
CA GLY A 19 13.14 -22.89 -5.75
C GLY A 19 13.37 -21.50 -5.17
N LEU A 20 12.41 -20.61 -5.38
CA LEU A 20 12.35 -19.28 -4.79
C LEU A 20 11.13 -19.19 -3.87
N ILE A 21 11.34 -18.70 -2.66
CA ILE A 21 10.29 -18.46 -1.67
C ILE A 21 10.32 -16.98 -1.32
N LEU A 22 9.16 -16.33 -1.37
CA LEU A 22 8.96 -14.96 -0.96
C LEU A 22 8.12 -14.93 0.32
N ALA A 23 8.58 -14.21 1.33
CA ALA A 23 7.96 -14.12 2.65
C ALA A 23 7.78 -12.65 3.04
N ASN A 24 6.61 -12.12 2.68
CA ASN A 24 6.17 -10.78 3.04
C ASN A 24 5.67 -10.74 4.50
N GLY A 25 5.93 -9.63 5.20
CA GLY A 25 5.45 -9.40 6.56
C GLY A 25 4.97 -7.96 6.80
N GLY A 26 4.07 -7.79 7.78
CA GLY A 26 3.45 -6.50 8.10
C GLY A 26 2.55 -5.99 6.98
N VAL A 27 2.55 -4.67 6.77
CA VAL A 27 1.91 -4.00 5.61
C VAL A 27 2.91 -3.89 4.46
N VAL A 28 3.49 -5.02 4.07
CA VAL A 28 4.61 -5.09 3.10
C VAL A 28 5.85 -4.32 3.59
N THR A 29 6.03 -4.24 4.90
CA THR A 29 7.16 -3.53 5.54
C THR A 29 8.44 -4.35 5.50
N TYR A 30 8.31 -5.68 5.52
CA TYR A 30 9.43 -6.61 5.45
C TYR A 30 9.22 -7.62 4.33
N GLN A 31 10.31 -7.95 3.65
CA GLN A 31 10.33 -8.99 2.63
C GLN A 31 11.58 -9.85 2.84
N TYR A 32 11.39 -11.17 2.89
CA TYR A 32 12.47 -12.13 2.88
C TYR A 32 12.39 -13.00 1.64
N ALA A 33 13.52 -13.17 0.97
CA ALA A 33 13.65 -14.07 -0.17
C ALA A 33 14.58 -15.24 0.21
N VAL A 34 14.14 -16.46 -0.06
CA VAL A 34 14.95 -17.67 0.16
C VAL A 34 15.09 -18.42 -1.16
N CYS A 35 16.33 -18.63 -1.58
CA CYS A 35 16.68 -19.45 -2.72
C CYS A 35 17.17 -20.83 -2.24
N LEU A 36 16.53 -21.89 -2.71
CA LEU A 36 16.92 -23.28 -2.46
C LEU A 36 17.36 -23.93 -3.77
N SER A 37 18.34 -24.84 -3.72
CA SER A 37 18.78 -25.58 -4.90
C SER A 37 19.14 -27.02 -4.55
N THR A 38 19.00 -27.93 -5.53
CA THR A 38 19.51 -29.30 -5.45
C THR A 38 21.01 -29.41 -5.73
N LYS A 39 21.65 -28.32 -6.19
CA LYS A 39 23.08 -28.26 -6.50
C LYS A 39 23.78 -27.26 -5.57
N PRO A 40 25.06 -27.50 -5.23
CA PRO A 40 25.87 -26.51 -4.51
C PRO A 40 26.06 -25.24 -5.37
N ARG A 41 26.48 -24.15 -4.73
CA ARG A 41 26.87 -22.92 -5.45
C ARG A 41 27.97 -23.24 -6.47
N ARG A 42 27.83 -22.69 -7.68
CA ARG A 42 28.77 -22.93 -8.79
C ARG A 42 30.13 -22.28 -8.57
N ASP A 43 30.18 -21.20 -7.81
CA ASP A 43 31.41 -20.45 -7.51
C ASP A 43 32.19 -20.99 -6.31
N GLY A 44 31.68 -22.03 -5.63
CA GLY A 44 32.33 -22.65 -4.48
C GLY A 44 32.45 -21.77 -3.23
N GLN A 45 31.87 -20.56 -3.24
CA GLN A 45 31.95 -19.65 -2.10
C GLN A 45 30.97 -20.06 -0.99
N PRO A 46 31.28 -19.75 0.29
CA PRO A 46 30.34 -19.96 1.38
C PRO A 46 29.08 -19.11 1.20
N TYR A 47 27.97 -19.53 1.81
CA TYR A 47 26.80 -18.68 1.90
C TYR A 47 27.08 -17.49 2.83
N PRO A 48 26.59 -16.27 2.51
CA PRO A 48 26.71 -15.14 3.41
C PRO A 48 26.14 -15.46 4.80
N ASP A 49 26.87 -15.11 5.85
CA ASP A 49 26.46 -15.23 7.26
C ASP A 49 25.56 -14.07 7.72
N ARG A 50 25.49 -13.00 6.91
CA ARG A 50 24.68 -11.81 7.12
C ARG A 50 23.98 -11.39 5.83
N ASN A 51 22.94 -10.57 5.98
CA ASN A 51 22.25 -9.97 4.85
C ASN A 51 23.23 -9.08 4.04
N PRO A 52 23.40 -9.30 2.72
CA PRO A 52 24.27 -8.46 1.90
C PRO A 52 23.69 -7.08 1.58
N LEU A 53 22.38 -6.88 1.80
CA LEU A 53 21.71 -5.59 1.59
C LEU A 53 21.77 -4.71 2.85
N PRO A 54 21.77 -3.38 2.69
CA PRO A 54 21.68 -2.47 3.83
C PRO A 54 20.34 -2.65 4.56
N GLU A 55 20.32 -2.35 5.86
CA GLU A 55 19.11 -2.41 6.69
C GLU A 55 18.05 -1.40 6.24
N TYR A 56 18.49 -0.25 5.72
CA TYR A 56 17.64 0.83 5.25
C TYR A 56 17.96 1.21 3.81
N VAL A 57 16.92 1.49 3.04
CA VAL A 57 17.02 2.08 1.70
C VAL A 57 16.95 3.58 1.85
N THR A 58 18.02 4.29 1.50
CA THR A 58 18.16 5.75 1.74
C THR A 58 18.07 6.60 0.48
N ASP A 59 18.06 5.96 -0.69
CA ASP A 59 18.08 6.59 -2.01
C ASP A 59 16.69 6.68 -2.66
N VAL A 60 15.62 6.45 -1.87
CA VAL A 60 14.23 6.56 -2.32
C VAL A 60 13.61 7.83 -1.71
N GLN A 61 12.96 8.62 -2.57
CA GLN A 61 12.24 9.80 -2.13
C GLN A 61 11.05 9.42 -1.26
N VAL A 62 11.08 9.83 0.02
CA VAL A 62 9.95 9.73 0.93
C VAL A 62 9.12 11.01 0.84
N PRO A 63 7.83 10.96 0.51
CA PRO A 63 7.00 12.15 0.42
C PRO A 63 6.78 12.75 1.81
N VAL A 64 6.79 14.08 1.89
CA VAL A 64 6.43 14.81 3.11
C VAL A 64 4.98 14.52 3.46
N ILE A 65 4.72 14.29 4.74
CA ILE A 65 3.39 14.01 5.28
C ILE A 65 2.86 15.28 5.94
N GLU A 66 1.65 15.68 5.57
CA GLU A 66 0.89 16.73 6.24
C GLU A 66 -0.09 16.09 7.22
N GLU A 67 0.18 16.22 8.52
CA GLU A 67 -0.68 15.64 9.57
C GLU A 67 -2.04 16.34 9.61
N LYS A 68 -2.04 17.66 9.42
CA LYS A 68 -3.23 18.52 9.44
C LYS A 68 -3.42 19.15 8.08
N ALA A 69 -4.08 18.42 7.19
CA ALA A 69 -4.25 18.82 5.81
C ALA A 69 -5.50 19.69 5.64
N ASP A 70 -5.34 20.81 4.95
CA ASP A 70 -6.43 21.72 4.59
C ASP A 70 -6.24 22.23 3.16
N GLY A 71 -7.31 22.16 2.36
CA GLY A 71 -7.37 22.70 1.00
C GLY A 71 -7.66 21.65 -0.07
N VAL A 72 -7.42 22.03 -1.33
CA VAL A 72 -7.70 21.17 -2.50
C VAL A 72 -6.70 20.04 -2.59
N ALA A 73 -7.19 18.83 -2.83
CA ALA A 73 -6.41 17.62 -2.88
C ALA A 73 -6.86 16.67 -4.00
N THR A 74 -5.95 15.77 -4.37
CA THR A 74 -6.19 14.68 -5.31
C THR A 74 -6.05 13.34 -4.60
N ILE A 75 -6.94 12.39 -4.87
CA ILE A 75 -6.85 11.01 -4.35
C ILE A 75 -5.65 10.29 -4.99
N GLU A 76 -4.72 9.82 -4.17
CA GLU A 76 -3.60 8.96 -4.59
C GLU A 76 -3.97 7.47 -4.43
N THR A 77 -4.63 7.11 -3.33
CA THR A 77 -5.27 5.80 -3.14
C THR A 77 -6.40 5.89 -2.11
N CYS A 78 -7.38 4.99 -2.19
CA CYS A 78 -8.43 4.90 -1.20
C CYS A 78 -8.90 3.46 -0.98
N THR A 79 -9.47 3.21 0.19
CA THR A 79 -10.20 1.98 0.49
C THR A 79 -11.43 2.32 1.31
N VAL A 80 -12.45 1.47 1.24
CA VAL A 80 -13.67 1.62 2.05
C VAL A 80 -13.90 0.35 2.86
N GLU A 81 -13.99 0.52 4.16
CA GLU A 81 -14.46 -0.49 5.09
C GLU A 81 -15.97 -0.61 4.96
N CYS A 82 -16.45 -1.83 4.69
CA CYS A 82 -17.86 -2.18 4.58
C CYS A 82 -18.21 -3.22 5.64
N ASP A 83 -19.40 -3.11 6.22
CA ASP A 83 -20.00 -4.12 7.07
C ASP A 83 -21.14 -4.87 6.34
N LYS A 84 -21.95 -5.62 7.08
CA LYS A 84 -23.09 -6.36 6.50
C LYS A 84 -24.22 -5.45 5.99
N LYS A 85 -24.26 -4.18 6.40
CA LYS A 85 -25.30 -3.20 6.05
C LYS A 85 -24.85 -2.26 4.93
N GLY A 86 -23.55 -2.10 4.73
CA GLY A 86 -23.00 -1.33 3.62
C GLY A 86 -21.67 -0.67 3.95
N PRO A 87 -21.30 0.38 3.20
CA PRO A 87 -20.13 1.20 3.48
C PRO A 87 -20.20 1.81 4.88
N LEU A 88 -19.11 1.69 5.65
CA LEU A 88 -18.99 2.20 7.01
C LEU A 88 -18.00 3.35 7.10
N ARG A 89 -16.82 3.19 6.47
CA ARG A 89 -15.75 4.19 6.56
C ARG A 89 -14.79 4.15 5.39
N ALA A 90 -14.67 5.27 4.69
CA ALA A 90 -13.58 5.47 3.73
C ALA A 90 -12.27 5.89 4.42
N TYR A 91 -11.16 5.42 3.86
CA TYR A 91 -9.80 5.84 4.16
C TYR A 91 -9.16 6.32 2.86
N VAL A 92 -8.75 7.58 2.83
CA VAL A 92 -8.18 8.24 1.65
C VAL A 92 -6.73 8.61 1.97
N VAL A 93 -5.83 8.24 1.07
CA VAL A 93 -4.49 8.82 0.96
C VAL A 93 -4.54 9.83 -0.17
N GLY A 94 -4.32 11.09 0.14
CA GLY A 94 -4.39 12.19 -0.82
C GLY A 94 -3.11 12.98 -0.92
N ARG A 95 -3.02 13.78 -1.98
CA ARG A 95 -1.94 14.75 -2.25
C ARG A 95 -2.52 16.15 -2.27
N LEU A 96 -2.00 17.04 -1.44
CA LEU A 96 -2.38 18.45 -1.48
C LEU A 96 -1.91 19.08 -2.80
N LYS A 97 -2.79 19.83 -3.48
CA LYS A 97 -2.46 20.49 -4.75
C LYS A 97 -1.41 21.60 -4.57
N ALA A 98 -1.38 22.23 -3.39
CA ALA A 98 -0.51 23.37 -3.12
C ALA A 98 0.98 23.00 -3.05
N ASN A 99 1.32 21.83 -2.50
CA ASN A 99 2.70 21.43 -2.20
C ASN A 99 3.02 19.95 -2.50
N GLY A 100 2.03 19.15 -2.91
CA GLY A 100 2.21 17.72 -3.17
C GLY A 100 2.40 16.85 -1.92
N HIS A 101 2.27 17.42 -0.71
CA HIS A 101 2.38 16.67 0.54
C HIS A 101 1.26 15.64 0.65
N ARG A 102 1.60 14.47 1.21
CA ARG A 102 0.67 13.37 1.39
C ARG A 102 -0.07 13.53 2.72
N PHE A 103 -1.34 13.18 2.75
CA PHE A 103 -2.12 13.09 3.99
C PHE A 103 -2.98 11.83 3.99
N ILE A 104 -3.49 11.49 5.17
CA ILE A 104 -4.54 10.50 5.35
C ILE A 104 -5.81 11.20 5.83
N ALA A 105 -6.97 10.78 5.34
CA ALA A 105 -8.27 11.33 5.73
C ALA A 105 -9.37 10.25 5.76
N ASN A 106 -10.41 10.50 6.54
CA ASN A 106 -11.69 9.81 6.37
C ASN A 106 -12.61 10.61 5.42
N HIS A 107 -13.71 10.02 4.99
CA HIS A 107 -14.77 10.79 4.31
C HIS A 107 -15.36 11.84 5.25
N ASP A 108 -15.71 13.00 4.71
CA ASP A 108 -16.40 14.07 5.47
C ASP A 108 -17.92 13.88 5.50
N ASP A 109 -18.47 13.23 4.47
CA ASP A 109 -19.91 13.13 4.25
C ASP A 109 -20.32 11.80 3.58
N GLU A 110 -21.58 11.42 3.75
CA GLU A 110 -22.18 10.18 3.23
C GLU A 110 -22.18 10.10 1.70
N ARG A 111 -22.26 11.24 1.01
CA ARG A 111 -22.20 11.27 -0.45
C ARG A 111 -20.80 10.85 -0.90
N THR A 112 -19.76 11.40 -0.29
CA THR A 112 -18.37 11.03 -0.56
C THR A 112 -18.14 9.55 -0.24
N LEU A 113 -18.64 9.05 0.88
CA LEU A 113 -18.55 7.62 1.22
C LEU A 113 -19.18 6.73 0.13
N LYS A 114 -20.40 7.06 -0.29
CA LYS A 114 -21.11 6.31 -1.33
C LYS A 114 -20.41 6.38 -2.68
N GLU A 115 -19.91 7.56 -3.07
CA GLU A 115 -19.19 7.74 -4.33
C GLU A 115 -17.88 6.95 -4.37
N LEU A 116 -17.12 6.91 -3.26
CA LEU A 116 -15.88 6.13 -3.16
C LEU A 116 -16.11 4.62 -3.23
N CYS A 117 -17.33 4.13 -3.00
CA CYS A 117 -17.72 2.74 -3.21
C CYS A 117 -18.14 2.42 -4.64
N SER A 118 -18.24 3.41 -5.53
CA SER A 118 -18.64 3.18 -6.92
C SER A 118 -17.61 2.29 -7.63
N THR A 119 -18.09 1.20 -8.22
CA THR A 119 -17.30 0.31 -9.08
C THR A 119 -17.29 0.77 -10.54
N GLU A 120 -18.05 1.80 -10.88
CA GLU A 120 -18.19 2.31 -12.25
C GLU A 120 -17.26 3.50 -12.51
N ILE A 121 -16.78 4.16 -11.45
CA ILE A 121 -15.98 5.38 -11.51
C ILE A 121 -14.60 5.09 -10.92
N GLU A 122 -13.55 5.44 -11.66
CA GLU A 122 -12.18 5.45 -11.15
C GLU A 122 -12.03 6.56 -10.11
N GLN A 123 -11.60 6.19 -8.89
CA GLN A 123 -11.45 7.12 -7.78
C GLN A 123 -10.07 7.76 -7.75
N ILE A 124 -9.05 7.06 -8.24
CA ILE A 124 -7.68 7.56 -8.27
C ILE A 124 -7.59 8.78 -9.21
N GLY A 125 -6.96 9.84 -8.73
CA GLY A 125 -6.81 11.09 -9.49
C GLY A 125 -8.01 12.04 -9.39
N ARG A 126 -9.12 11.65 -8.75
CA ARG A 126 -10.25 12.57 -8.50
C ARG A 126 -9.86 13.67 -7.52
N GLN A 127 -10.44 14.85 -7.72
CA GLN A 127 -10.22 16.02 -6.89
C GLN A 127 -11.31 16.16 -5.82
N GLY A 128 -10.91 16.78 -4.72
CA GLY A 128 -11.78 17.12 -3.62
C GLY A 128 -11.11 18.12 -2.69
N THR A 129 -11.75 18.35 -1.56
CA THR A 129 -11.24 19.21 -0.50
C THR A 129 -11.01 18.39 0.75
N VAL A 130 -9.85 18.58 1.38
CA VAL A 130 -9.55 18.06 2.72
C VAL A 130 -9.59 19.21 3.73
N ARG A 131 -10.07 18.93 4.93
CA ARG A 131 -10.06 19.85 6.07
C ARG A 131 -9.81 19.10 7.37
N VAL A 132 -9.39 19.80 8.41
CA VAL A 132 -9.28 19.22 9.75
C VAL A 132 -10.66 19.26 10.44
N GLY A 133 -11.15 18.10 10.86
CA GLY A 133 -12.35 17.93 11.66
C GLY A 133 -12.18 18.43 13.09
N SER A 134 -13.30 18.57 13.82
CA SER A 134 -13.28 19.01 15.22
C SER A 134 -12.57 18.03 16.17
N ASP A 135 -12.47 16.76 15.78
CA ASP A 135 -11.73 15.72 16.48
C ASP A 135 -10.25 15.63 16.06
N GLY A 136 -9.79 16.54 15.21
CA GLY A 136 -8.41 16.62 14.73
C GLY A 136 -8.08 15.67 13.58
N ARG A 137 -9.03 14.84 13.10
CA ARG A 137 -8.81 14.00 11.91
C ARG A 137 -9.01 14.80 10.64
N ASN A 138 -8.26 14.48 9.59
CA ASN A 138 -8.55 15.04 8.28
C ASN A 138 -9.81 14.38 7.69
N LEU A 139 -10.67 15.20 7.11
CA LEU A 139 -11.93 14.80 6.47
C LEU A 139 -11.87 15.25 5.01
N PHE A 140 -12.14 14.33 4.09
CA PHE A 140 -12.09 14.54 2.66
C PHE A 140 -13.50 14.48 2.07
N SER A 141 -13.86 15.48 1.26
CA SER A 141 -15.05 15.48 0.42
C SER A 141 -14.65 15.50 -1.04
N LEU A 142 -15.30 14.68 -1.86
CA LEU A 142 -15.20 14.81 -3.31
C LEU A 142 -15.84 16.12 -3.76
N ASP A 143 -15.22 16.77 -4.74
CA ASP A 143 -15.88 17.89 -5.40
C ASP A 143 -17.15 17.34 -6.05
N GLY A 144 -18.32 17.88 -5.66
CA GLY A 144 -19.53 17.53 -6.36
C GLY A 144 -19.41 17.88 -7.84
N GLU A 145 -20.17 17.21 -8.71
CA GLU A 145 -20.41 17.70 -10.07
C GLU A 145 -20.94 19.15 -9.98
N ARG A 146 -20.04 20.13 -9.96
CA ARG A 146 -20.35 21.45 -10.47
C ARG A 146 -20.59 21.18 -11.94
N ALA A 147 -21.87 21.22 -12.31
CA ALA A 147 -22.30 21.34 -13.69
C ALA A 147 -21.29 22.23 -14.41
N ARG A 148 -20.60 21.65 -15.41
CA ARG A 148 -19.87 22.43 -16.39
C ARG A 148 -20.93 23.30 -17.08
N LEU A 149 -21.11 24.51 -16.57
CA LEU A 149 -21.77 25.62 -17.25
C LEU A 149 -20.70 26.35 -18.07
#